data_AF-D6MNR1-F1
#
_entry.id   AF-D6MNR1-F1
#
_cell.length_a   1.000
_cell.length_b   1.000
_cell.length_c   1.000
_cell.angle_alpha   90.00
_cell.angle_beta   90.00
_cell.angle_gamma   90.00
#
_symmetry.space_group_name_H-M   'P 1'
#
loop_
_entity.id
_entity.type
_entity.pdbx_description
1 polymer ?
#
loop_
_entity_poly.entity_id
_entity_poly.type
_entity_poly.pdbx_seq_one_letter_code
_entity_poly.pdbx_strand_id
1 'polypeptide(L)'
;MAGLNIYVRRWRTALHATVSALIVAILGLAITPVASAATARATLSVTSTWQTGFIARFTITNSSTAPLTDWKLEFDLPAGESVLHTWNSTVARSGTHYVLSPANWNRIIAPGGSATGGLRGGLTGSYSPPSSCLLN
;
A
#
# COMPACT_ATOMS: atom_id res chain seq x y z
N MET A 1 71.22 -52.34 -27.59
CA MET A 1 71.29 -50.98 -28.18
C MET A 1 70.31 -50.95 -29.34
N ALA A 2 69.49 -49.88 -29.40
CA ALA A 2 68.35 -49.58 -30.29
C ALA A 2 68.33 -50.32 -31.65
N GLY A 3 67.21 -50.81 -32.19
CA GLY A 3 65.84 -50.29 -32.15
C GLY A 3 65.40 -50.14 -33.62
N LEU A 4 64.39 -50.90 -34.07
CA LEU A 4 63.82 -50.73 -35.41
C LEU A 4 62.33 -50.47 -35.31
N ASN A 5 61.96 -49.40 -36.01
CA ASN A 5 60.63 -48.86 -36.24
C ASN A 5 59.73 -49.84 -37.02
N ILE A 6 58.47 -49.38 -37.21
CA ILE A 6 57.42 -49.81 -38.17
C ILE A 6 56.36 -50.72 -37.51
N TYR A 7 55.03 -50.60 -37.71
CA TYR A 7 54.08 -49.60 -38.20
C TYR A 7 52.71 -50.32 -38.09
N VAL A 8 51.68 -49.61 -37.62
CA VAL A 8 50.22 -49.88 -37.74
C VAL A 8 49.68 -51.31 -37.66
N ARG A 9 48.65 -51.46 -36.82
CA ARG A 9 47.33 -51.89 -37.32
C ARG A 9 46.22 -51.35 -36.44
N ARG A 10 45.30 -50.61 -37.08
CA ARG A 10 43.89 -50.46 -36.68
C ARG A 10 43.38 -51.76 -36.08
N TRP A 11 42.47 -51.71 -35.10
CA TRP A 11 41.22 -52.48 -35.07
C TRP A 11 40.23 -51.86 -34.08
N ARG A 12 38.98 -51.78 -34.54
CA ARG A 12 37.82 -51.18 -33.87
C ARG A 12 37.21 -52.17 -32.88
N THR A 13 36.53 -51.62 -31.86
CA THR A 13 35.32 -52.09 -31.10
C THR A 13 35.54 -51.81 -29.61
N ALA A 14 34.60 -51.43 -28.75
CA ALA A 14 33.21 -50.97 -28.80
C ALA A 14 32.83 -50.66 -27.32
N LEU A 15 31.67 -50.04 -27.11
CA LEU A 15 30.88 -50.00 -25.86
C LEU A 15 31.22 -48.96 -24.77
N HIS A 16 30.42 -47.89 -24.84
CA HIS A 16 29.57 -47.28 -23.80
C HIS A 16 30.12 -47.11 -22.37
N ALA A 17 30.26 -45.84 -21.97
CA ALA A 17 29.93 -45.40 -20.61
C ALA A 17 29.25 -44.03 -20.69
N THR A 18 28.01 -44.01 -20.21
CA THR A 18 27.06 -42.90 -20.11
C THR A 18 27.55 -41.77 -19.21
N VAL A 19 27.42 -40.51 -19.61
CA VAL A 19 27.46 -39.38 -18.66
C VAL A 19 26.43 -38.31 -19.04
N SER A 20 25.35 -38.32 -18.24
CA SER A 20 24.66 -37.20 -17.61
C SER A 20 23.94 -36.13 -18.42
N ALA A 21 22.68 -35.96 -18.00
CA ALA A 21 21.69 -35.00 -18.43
C ALA A 21 22.14 -33.53 -18.28
N LEU A 22 21.75 -32.70 -19.24
CA LEU A 22 21.58 -31.27 -19.02
C LEU A 22 20.11 -30.92 -19.27
N ILE A 23 19.29 -31.05 -18.23
CA ILE A 23 17.97 -30.42 -18.19
C ILE A 23 18.24 -28.92 -18.05
N VAL A 24 18.05 -28.15 -19.13
CA VAL A 24 17.91 -26.70 -19.01
C VAL A 24 16.51 -26.44 -18.46
N ALA A 25 16.38 -26.47 -17.15
CA ALA A 25 15.22 -25.92 -16.47
C ALA A 25 15.30 -24.40 -16.64
N ILE A 26 14.58 -23.89 -17.64
CA ILE A 26 14.29 -22.46 -17.73
C ILE A 26 13.48 -22.16 -16.48
N LEU A 27 14.14 -21.53 -15.50
CA LEU A 27 13.49 -21.01 -14.32
C LEU A 27 12.56 -19.90 -14.79
N GLY A 28 11.31 -20.26 -15.10
CA GLY A 28 10.25 -19.29 -15.28
C GLY A 28 10.11 -18.57 -13.95
N LEU A 29 10.72 -17.39 -13.83
CA LEU A 29 10.32 -16.42 -12.82
C LEU A 29 8.85 -16.11 -13.12
N ALA A 30 7.96 -16.83 -12.45
CA ALA A 30 6.60 -16.39 -12.26
C ALA A 30 6.70 -15.06 -11.51
N ILE A 31 6.64 -13.96 -12.24
CA ILE A 31 6.39 -12.64 -11.67
C ILE A 31 4.94 -12.72 -11.20
N THR A 32 4.74 -13.16 -9.96
CA THR A 32 3.42 -13.10 -9.36
C THR A 32 3.03 -11.62 -9.36
N PRO A 33 1.82 -11.26 -9.82
CA PRO A 33 1.34 -9.92 -9.56
C PRO A 33 1.30 -9.77 -8.04
N VAL A 34 2.14 -8.88 -7.49
CA VAL A 34 1.96 -8.45 -6.10
C VAL A 34 0.64 -7.72 -6.06
N ALA A 35 -0.40 -8.40 -5.57
CA ALA A 35 -1.62 -7.75 -5.15
C ALA A 35 -1.26 -6.91 -3.92
N SER A 36 -0.81 -5.69 -4.15
CA SER A 36 -0.72 -4.66 -3.12
C SER A 36 -2.16 -4.35 -2.71
N ALA A 37 -2.70 -5.10 -1.77
CA ALA A 37 -3.87 -4.63 -1.03
C ALA A 37 -3.40 -3.35 -0.34
N ALA A 38 -3.71 -2.20 -0.94
CA ALA A 38 -3.53 -0.89 -0.33
C ALA A 38 -4.42 -0.89 0.91
N THR A 39 -3.89 -1.42 2.01
CA THR A 39 -4.57 -1.49 3.30
C THR A 39 -4.21 -0.24 4.08
N ALA A 40 -4.26 0.91 3.39
CA ALA A 40 -4.35 2.16 4.09
C ALA A 40 -5.70 2.14 4.84
N ARG A 41 -5.69 2.48 6.12
CA ARG A 41 -6.90 2.54 6.95
C ARG A 41 -7.03 3.93 7.52
N ALA A 42 -8.19 4.54 7.32
CA ALA A 42 -8.57 5.77 8.00
C ALA A 42 -9.52 5.44 9.14
N THR A 43 -9.26 6.03 10.30
CA THR A 43 -10.15 5.99 11.46
C THR A 43 -10.46 7.42 11.85
N LEU A 44 -11.74 7.73 12.05
CA LEU A 44 -12.19 9.01 12.58
C LEU A 44 -12.86 8.75 13.93
N SER A 45 -12.34 9.39 14.97
CA SER A 45 -12.85 9.27 16.33
C SER A 45 -13.19 10.63 16.90
N VAL A 46 -14.42 10.80 17.36
CA VAL A 46 -14.84 12.01 18.06
C VAL A 46 -14.25 12.00 19.46
N THR A 47 -13.50 13.05 19.79
CA THR A 47 -12.80 13.19 21.08
C THR A 47 -13.60 14.05 22.06
N SER A 48 -14.41 14.98 21.55
CA SER A 48 -15.25 15.86 22.37
C SER A 48 -16.47 16.32 21.58
N THR A 49 -17.62 16.41 22.25
CA THR A 49 -18.88 16.91 21.71
C THR A 49 -19.56 17.80 22.73
N TRP A 50 -20.19 18.87 22.26
CA TRP A 50 -21.04 19.75 23.06
C TRP A 50 -22.25 20.20 22.22
N GLN A 51 -23.17 21.00 22.78
CA GLN A 51 -24.44 21.31 22.12
C GLN A 51 -24.35 21.86 20.68
N THR A 52 -23.26 22.55 20.34
CA THR A 52 -23.13 23.27 19.07
C THR A 52 -21.94 22.81 18.23
N GLY A 53 -21.21 21.80 18.66
CA GLY A 53 -20.01 21.38 17.94
C GLY A 53 -19.33 20.15 18.49
N PHE A 54 -18.31 19.72 17.75
CA PHE A 54 -17.51 18.56 18.08
C PHE A 54 -16.06 18.72 17.62
N ILE A 55 -15.18 17.94 18.24
CA ILE A 55 -13.80 17.75 17.83
C ILE A 55 -13.62 16.28 17.50
N ALA A 56 -13.20 16.00 16.27
CA ALA A 56 -12.82 14.66 15.84
C ALA A 56 -11.34 14.61 15.48
N ARG A 57 -10.70 13.47 15.74
CA ARG A 57 -9.34 13.18 15.32
C ARG A 57 -9.37 12.07 14.29
N PHE A 58 -8.60 12.24 13.24
CA PHE A 58 -8.41 11.19 12.25
C PHE A 58 -7.00 10.63 12.34
N THR A 59 -6.89 9.33 12.10
CA THR A 59 -5.62 8.61 11.98
C THR A 59 -5.67 7.81 10.70
N ILE A 60 -4.70 8.06 9.82
CA ILE A 60 -4.50 7.34 8.57
C ILE A 60 -3.26 6.49 8.76
N THR A 61 -3.43 5.17 8.77
CA THR A 61 -2.34 4.21 8.92
C THR A 61 -2.09 3.55 7.58
N ASN A 62 -0.84 3.57 7.12
CA ASN A 62 -0.43 2.86 5.93
C ASN A 62 0.07 1.46 6.31
N SER A 63 -0.77 0.43 6.13
CA SER A 63 -0.35 -0.96 6.35
C SER A 63 0.22 -1.64 5.10
N SER A 64 0.38 -0.90 4.00
CA SER A 64 0.99 -1.42 2.78
C SER A 64 2.52 -1.41 2.86
N THR A 65 3.16 -2.11 1.92
CA THR A 65 4.62 -2.16 1.76
C THR A 65 5.18 -1.00 0.93
N ALA A 66 4.31 -0.16 0.35
CA ALA A 66 4.68 1.02 -0.42
C ALA A 66 4.35 2.31 0.36
N PRO A 67 5.08 3.43 0.15
CA PRO A 67 4.71 4.70 0.74
C PRO A 67 3.36 5.18 0.19
N LEU A 68 2.48 5.65 1.06
CA LEU A 68 1.22 6.30 0.68
C LEU A 68 1.49 7.79 0.48
N THR A 69 1.41 8.25 -0.76
CA THR A 69 1.61 9.65 -1.14
C THR A 69 0.29 10.30 -1.49
N ASP A 70 0.10 11.56 -1.06
CA ASP A 70 -1.09 12.35 -1.42
C ASP A 70 -2.41 11.65 -1.06
N TRP A 71 -2.48 11.12 0.18
CA TRP A 71 -3.68 10.45 0.67
C TRP A 71 -4.90 11.35 0.58
N LYS A 72 -6.06 10.75 0.33
CA LYS A 72 -7.34 11.47 0.25
C LYS A 72 -8.37 10.73 1.07
N LEU A 73 -8.91 11.41 2.09
CA LEU A 73 -9.95 10.85 2.96
C LEU A 73 -11.27 11.54 2.63
N GLU A 74 -12.21 10.78 2.08
CA GLU A 74 -13.52 11.26 1.66
C GLU A 74 -14.59 10.68 2.59
N PHE A 75 -15.55 11.50 2.97
CA PHE A 75 -16.66 11.07 3.82
C PHE A 75 -17.84 12.02 3.70
N ASP A 76 -19.03 11.51 3.98
CA ASP A 76 -20.27 12.27 3.97
C ASP A 76 -20.76 12.48 5.41
N LEU A 77 -21.04 13.72 5.74
CA LEU A 77 -21.66 14.09 7.02
C LEU A 77 -23.17 14.25 6.84
N PRO A 78 -23.97 13.80 7.82
CA PRO A 78 -25.42 13.97 7.77
C PRO A 78 -25.82 15.45 7.90
N ALA A 79 -27.07 15.74 7.55
CA ALA A 79 -27.63 17.06 7.75
C ALA A 79 -27.60 17.44 9.25
N GLY A 80 -27.18 18.67 9.53
CA GLY A 80 -26.98 19.16 10.91
C GLY A 80 -25.54 19.05 11.41
N GLU A 81 -24.62 18.53 10.59
CA GLU A 81 -23.19 18.53 10.88
C GLU A 81 -22.40 19.25 9.80
N SER A 82 -21.33 19.92 10.20
CA SER A 82 -20.42 20.54 9.25
C SER A 82 -19.00 20.62 9.78
N VAL A 83 -18.01 20.60 8.89
CA VAL A 83 -16.62 20.87 9.27
C VAL A 83 -16.37 22.37 9.22
N LEU A 84 -15.92 22.96 10.34
CA LEU A 84 -15.58 24.38 10.45
C LEU A 84 -14.12 24.66 10.14
N HIS A 85 -13.21 23.84 10.68
CA HIS A 85 -11.78 23.98 10.47
C HIS A 85 -11.04 22.66 10.73
N THR A 86 -9.90 22.47 10.08
CA THR A 86 -9.06 21.27 10.19
C THR A 86 -7.62 21.63 10.49
N TRP A 87 -6.89 20.74 11.15
CA TRP A 87 -5.45 20.88 11.35
C TRP A 87 -4.74 19.61 10.89
N ASN A 88 -3.46 19.75 10.53
CA ASN A 88 -2.69 18.71 9.84
C ASN A 88 -3.37 18.16 8.57
N SER A 89 -4.28 18.93 7.99
CA SER A 89 -5.02 18.60 6.76
C SER A 89 -5.74 19.84 6.24
N THR A 90 -6.04 19.81 4.95
CA THR A 90 -6.94 20.76 4.29
C THR A 90 -8.27 20.08 4.03
N VAL A 91 -9.36 20.84 4.04
CA VAL A 91 -10.71 20.33 3.81
C VAL A 91 -11.34 21.02 2.62
N ALA A 92 -11.92 20.25 1.72
CA ALA A 92 -12.83 20.70 0.67
C ALA A 92 -14.22 20.14 0.95
N ARG A 93 -15.26 20.93 0.66
CA ARG A 93 -16.66 20.57 0.91
C ARG A 93 -17.47 20.76 -0.36
N SER A 94 -18.31 19.78 -0.68
CA SER A 94 -19.36 19.86 -1.69
C SER A 94 -20.68 19.35 -1.10
N GLY A 95 -21.58 20.26 -0.72
CA GLY A 95 -22.82 19.88 -0.04
C GLY A 95 -22.57 19.22 1.32
N THR A 96 -22.88 17.93 1.43
CA THR A 96 -22.65 17.06 2.59
C THR A 96 -21.35 16.24 2.49
N HIS A 97 -20.70 16.28 1.32
CA HIS A 97 -19.49 15.51 1.05
C HIS A 97 -18.25 16.32 1.43
N TYR A 98 -17.33 15.70 2.16
CA TYR A 98 -16.10 16.29 2.65
C TYR A 98 -14.90 15.48 2.19
N VAL A 99 -13.88 16.21 1.75
CA VAL A 99 -12.61 15.67 1.30
C VAL A 99 -11.50 16.28 2.13
N LEU A 100 -10.79 15.44 2.88
CA LEU A 100 -9.56 15.79 3.59
C LEU A 100 -8.35 15.44 2.73
N SER A 101 -7.43 16.39 2.62
CA SER A 101 -6.15 16.24 1.94
C SER A 101 -4.98 16.56 2.90
N PRO A 102 -3.80 15.95 2.70
CA PRO A 102 -2.66 16.15 3.57
C PRO A 102 -2.17 17.59 3.62
N ALA A 103 -1.57 17.92 4.75
CA ALA A 103 -0.64 19.05 4.83
C ALA A 103 0.71 18.67 4.19
N ASN A 104 1.52 19.67 3.87
CA ASN A 104 2.80 19.45 3.17
C ASN A 104 3.75 18.50 3.92
N TRP A 105 3.73 18.50 5.25
CA TRP A 105 4.62 17.67 6.09
C TRP A 105 4.12 16.23 6.31
N ASN A 106 2.85 15.92 6.05
CA ASN A 106 2.28 14.59 6.26
C ASN A 106 1.69 13.98 4.97
N ARG A 107 2.11 14.50 3.81
CA ARG A 107 1.73 14.03 2.48
C ARG A 107 2.22 12.61 2.18
N ILE A 108 3.37 12.22 2.74
CA ILE A 108 3.98 10.91 2.51
C ILE A 108 3.94 10.13 3.83
N ILE A 109 3.28 8.98 3.83
CA ILE A 109 3.24 8.05 4.96
C ILE A 109 4.03 6.81 4.56
N ALA A 110 5.17 6.60 5.23
CA ALA A 110 5.99 5.41 5.03
C ALA A 110 5.21 4.11 5.33
N PRO A 111 5.63 2.96 4.80
CA PRO A 111 5.09 1.65 5.19
C PRO A 111 5.08 1.46 6.71
N GLY A 112 3.95 1.07 7.28
CA GLY A 112 3.74 0.95 8.73
C GLY A 112 3.60 2.29 9.48
N GLY A 113 3.76 3.42 8.78
CA GLY A 113 3.61 4.76 9.33
C GLY A 113 2.16 5.18 9.50
N SER A 114 1.94 6.31 10.18
CA SER A 114 0.62 6.92 10.33
C SER A 114 0.67 8.44 10.25
N ALA A 115 -0.31 9.03 9.58
CA ALA A 115 -0.59 10.46 9.65
C ALA A 115 -1.77 10.69 10.60
N THR A 116 -1.66 11.70 11.46
CA THR A 116 -2.73 12.08 12.37
C THR A 116 -3.08 13.55 12.20
N GLY A 117 -4.35 13.84 12.41
CA GLY A 117 -4.86 15.20 12.43
C GLY A 117 -6.20 15.27 13.12
N GLY A 118 -6.89 16.37 12.92
CA GLY A 118 -8.22 16.51 13.45
C GLY A 118 -8.98 17.65 12.80
N LEU A 119 -10.25 17.70 13.17
CA LEU A 119 -11.22 18.62 12.65
C LEU A 119 -12.14 19.08 13.78
N ARG A 120 -12.52 20.34 13.70
CA ARG A 120 -13.58 20.92 14.50
C ARG A 120 -14.79 21.07 13.61
N GLY A 121 -15.91 20.51 14.05
CA GLY A 121 -17.18 20.62 13.37
C GLY A 121 -18.22 21.37 14.19
N GLY A 122 -19.21 21.90 13.48
CA GLY A 122 -20.44 22.44 14.03
C GLY A 122 -21.51 21.35 14.03
N LEU A 123 -22.34 21.36 15.07
CA LEU A 123 -23.43 20.41 15.28
C LEU A 123 -24.72 21.17 15.59
N THR A 124 -25.82 20.78 14.95
CA THR A 124 -27.17 21.21 15.32
C THR A 124 -28.00 19.96 15.64
N GLY A 125 -28.04 19.57 16.91
CA GLY A 125 -28.72 18.36 17.38
C GLY A 125 -27.72 17.33 17.94
N SER A 126 -27.93 16.05 17.62
CA SER A 126 -27.10 14.94 18.10
C SER A 126 -26.09 14.52 17.05
N TYR A 127 -24.86 14.24 17.48
CA TYR A 127 -23.80 13.76 16.59
C TYR A 127 -24.14 12.37 16.03
N SER A 128 -23.89 12.19 14.75
CA SER A 128 -24.07 10.98 13.96
C SER A 128 -22.78 10.69 13.19
N PRO A 129 -22.31 9.44 13.17
CA PRO A 129 -21.05 9.11 12.50
C PRO A 129 -21.13 9.37 10.98
N PRO A 130 -20.00 9.74 10.36
CA PRO A 130 -19.93 9.90 8.91
C PRO A 130 -20.21 8.58 8.18
N SER A 131 -20.68 8.71 6.96
CA SER A 131 -20.92 7.60 6.04
C SER A 131 -20.03 7.73 4.80
N SER A 132 -19.99 6.69 3.96
CA SER A 132 -19.22 6.70 2.71
C SER A 132 -17.72 7.01 2.90
N CYS A 133 -17.13 6.55 4.00
CA CYS A 133 -15.71 6.77 4.29
C CYS A 133 -14.84 6.02 3.27
N LEU A 134 -14.16 6.77 2.40
CA LEU A 134 -13.24 6.25 1.40
C LEU A 134 -11.83 6.80 1.65
N LEU A 135 -10.83 5.93 1.56
CA LEU A 135 -9.42 6.30 1.58
C LEU A 135 -8.77 5.76 0.30
N ASN A 136 -8.10 6.65 -0.43
CA ASN A 136 -7.36 6.34 -1.66
C ASN A 136 -5.93 5.89 -1.36
#